data_AF-A0A2J7PFS7-F1
#
_entry.id   AF-A0A2J7PFS7-F1
#
_cell.length_a   1.000
_cell.length_b   1.000
_cell.length_c   1.000
_cell.angle_alpha   90.00
_cell.angle_beta   90.00
_cell.angle_gamma   90.00
#
_symmetry.space_group_name_H-M   'P 1'
#
loop_
_entity.id
_entity.type
_entity.pdbx_description
1 polymer ?
#
loop_
_entity_poly.entity_id
_entity_poly.type
_entity_poly.pdbx_seq_one_letter_code
_entity_poly.pdbx_strand_id
1 'polypeptide(L)'
;MTTICSHCGDLQCVIYTFYLMYGICKFQIHNNSRTRHVIVSAASAETVQSRLKRLEDLASHLNQYPEARHYATKEGIIRVLLQMRKTADDEPTLAVLREILAVLGHVDPLPGRGIRILSIDGGGIRGVLVIELLKKLEELTGKRVYEMFDYVCGVSTGAILLCVLVPQKKTLTELSEMYKELSTKIFTQSAFWGTSNLVWSHSYYDTEMWEQLLKLYVGETSLMRTARDPLMPKDGGLLVNNPTAVALHEAKQLWPGCPVQCVVSFGTGRTNPAVCSEDVNSSSWKTKFFKILDSATDTEAVHTMLNDLLPDGAYFRFNPYVTEMVTMDEIRPNKIGQLEQDATMYYRRNKETFQEAAKSLMQSSTLSQKALNWIRLQREMLGMK
;
A
#
# COMPACT_ATOMS: atom_id res chain seq x y z
N MET A 1 -4.20 15.96 -29.46
CA MET A 1 -5.14 15.17 -30.29
C MET A 1 -5.62 15.97 -31.50
N THR A 2 -4.74 16.73 -32.15
CA THR A 2 -5.10 17.65 -33.25
C THR A 2 -4.85 17.04 -34.64
N THR A 3 -4.59 15.73 -34.71
CA THR A 3 -4.07 15.06 -35.90
C THR A 3 -5.04 14.06 -36.54
N ILE A 4 -6.30 13.98 -36.09
CA ILE A 4 -7.28 13.01 -36.63
C ILE A 4 -8.19 13.62 -37.71
N CYS A 5 -8.26 14.96 -37.83
CA CYS A 5 -9.28 15.60 -38.68
C CYS A 5 -8.69 16.42 -39.83
N SER A 6 -7.71 15.88 -40.56
CA SER A 6 -7.17 16.53 -41.78
C SER A 6 -7.40 15.73 -43.06
N HIS A 7 -8.07 14.57 -43.02
CA HIS A 7 -8.24 13.69 -44.19
C HIS A 7 -9.67 13.19 -44.47
N CYS A 8 -10.69 13.64 -43.74
CA CYS A 8 -12.08 13.29 -44.06
C CYS A 8 -12.90 14.57 -44.25
N GLY A 9 -13.19 14.92 -45.51
CA GLY A 9 -14.03 16.07 -45.89
C GLY A 9 -15.52 15.87 -45.59
N ASP A 10 -15.83 15.05 -44.59
CA ASP A 10 -17.19 14.62 -44.28
C ASP A 10 -17.75 15.51 -43.16
N LEU A 11 -18.66 16.42 -43.56
CA LEU A 11 -19.29 17.41 -42.68
C LEU A 11 -19.92 16.76 -41.43
N GLN A 12 -20.37 15.51 -41.59
CA GLN A 12 -20.98 14.71 -40.52
C GLN A 12 -19.98 14.33 -39.43
N CYS A 13 -18.71 14.12 -39.76
CA CYS A 13 -17.63 13.80 -38.82
C CYS A 13 -17.23 15.02 -37.97
N VAL A 14 -17.22 16.22 -38.59
CA VAL A 14 -16.96 17.50 -37.90
C VAL A 14 -18.09 17.82 -36.93
N ILE A 15 -19.35 17.64 -37.36
CA ILE A 15 -20.53 17.84 -36.52
C ILE A 15 -20.52 16.86 -35.34
N TYR A 16 -20.24 15.58 -35.56
CA TYR A 16 -20.18 14.59 -34.48
C TYR A 16 -19.09 14.92 -33.46
N THR A 17 -17.91 15.36 -33.92
CA THR A 17 -16.81 15.80 -33.04
C THR A 17 -17.20 17.04 -32.23
N PHE A 18 -17.88 18.01 -32.84
CA PHE A 18 -18.39 19.19 -32.14
C PHE A 18 -19.48 18.84 -31.12
N TYR A 19 -20.40 17.92 -31.43
CA TYR A 19 -21.41 17.45 -30.47
C TYR A 19 -20.77 16.65 -29.33
N LEU A 20 -19.76 15.84 -29.61
CA LEU A 20 -19.01 15.11 -28.59
C LEU A 20 -18.25 16.09 -27.68
N MET A 21 -17.56 17.08 -28.26
CA MET A 21 -16.88 18.14 -27.50
C MET A 21 -17.85 19.00 -26.71
N TYR A 22 -18.99 19.38 -27.28
CA TYR A 22 -20.03 20.14 -26.59
C TYR A 22 -20.67 19.33 -25.47
N GLY A 23 -20.90 18.04 -25.68
CA GLY A 23 -21.38 17.09 -24.67
C GLY A 23 -20.38 16.93 -23.51
N ILE A 24 -19.10 16.72 -23.82
CA ILE A 24 -18.00 16.66 -22.84
C ILE A 24 -17.90 18.00 -22.07
N CYS A 25 -17.99 19.13 -22.77
CA CYS A 25 -17.89 20.46 -22.15
C CYS A 25 -19.10 20.75 -21.26
N LYS A 26 -20.33 20.43 -21.68
CA LYS A 26 -21.54 20.54 -20.83
C LYS A 26 -21.46 19.63 -19.61
N PHE A 27 -21.00 18.39 -19.80
CA PHE A 27 -20.81 17.44 -18.70
C PHE A 27 -19.80 17.97 -17.68
N GLN A 28 -18.66 18.51 -18.16
CA GLN A 28 -17.62 19.10 -17.32
C GLN A 28 -18.10 20.38 -16.60
N ILE A 29 -18.85 21.27 -17.27
CA ILE A 29 -19.43 22.48 -16.66
C ILE A 29 -20.46 22.12 -15.58
N HIS A 30 -21.31 21.12 -15.84
CA HIS A 30 -22.30 20.63 -14.89
C HIS A 30 -21.62 20.02 -13.65
N ASN A 31 -20.60 19.18 -13.85
CA ASN A 31 -19.82 18.59 -12.76
C ASN A 31 -19.06 19.65 -11.96
N ASN A 32 -18.52 20.69 -12.60
CA ASN A 32 -17.85 21.79 -11.91
C ASN A 32 -18.83 22.61 -11.04
N SER A 33 -20.03 22.90 -11.56
CA SER A 33 -21.08 23.60 -10.81
C SER A 33 -21.53 22.81 -9.58
N ARG A 34 -21.73 21.49 -9.75
CA ARG A 34 -22.07 20.57 -8.65
C ARG A 34 -20.94 20.47 -7.62
N THR A 35 -19.70 20.35 -8.08
CA THR A 35 -18.52 20.31 -7.20
C THR A 35 -18.42 21.59 -6.38
N ARG A 36 -18.57 22.77 -7.01
CA ARG A 36 -18.57 24.06 -6.32
C ARG A 36 -19.69 24.15 -5.28
N HIS A 37 -20.90 23.69 -5.60
CA HIS A 37 -22.02 23.68 -4.66
C HIS A 37 -21.71 22.83 -3.42
N VAL A 38 -21.19 21.61 -3.59
CA VAL A 38 -20.85 20.71 -2.48
C VAL A 38 -19.74 21.31 -1.59
N ILE A 39 -18.73 21.96 -2.20
CA ILE A 39 -17.67 22.68 -1.47
C ILE A 39 -18.24 23.81 -0.63
N VAL A 40 -19.05 24.69 -1.24
CA VAL A 40 -19.64 25.84 -0.55
C VAL A 40 -20.56 25.37 0.59
N SER A 41 -21.34 24.31 0.33
CA SER A 41 -22.23 23.72 1.33
C SER A 41 -21.46 23.21 2.55
N ALA A 42 -20.36 22.47 2.34
CA ALA A 42 -19.50 21.97 3.40
C ALA A 42 -18.90 23.13 4.21
N ALA A 43 -18.42 24.18 3.54
CA ALA A 43 -17.83 25.36 4.19
C ALA A 43 -18.84 26.19 4.99
N SER A 44 -20.11 26.23 4.58
CA SER A 44 -21.16 27.03 5.21
C SER A 44 -21.92 26.29 6.34
N ALA A 45 -21.37 25.20 6.87
CA ALA A 45 -22.02 24.41 7.90
C ALA A 45 -21.81 24.96 9.32
N GLU A 46 -22.90 25.39 9.96
CA GLU A 46 -22.88 25.99 11.29
C GLU A 46 -22.86 24.92 12.41
N THR A 47 -23.62 23.83 12.26
CA THR A 47 -23.70 22.76 13.27
C THR A 47 -22.76 21.60 12.96
N VAL A 48 -22.28 20.91 14.01
CA VAL A 48 -21.42 19.72 13.89
C VAL A 48 -22.06 18.62 13.02
N GLN A 49 -23.33 18.29 13.27
CA GLN A 49 -24.06 17.28 12.50
C GLN A 49 -24.22 17.66 11.02
N SER A 50 -24.50 18.93 10.74
CA SER A 50 -24.63 19.42 9.36
C SER A 50 -23.28 19.40 8.64
N ARG A 51 -22.21 19.77 9.34
CA ARG A 51 -20.84 19.73 8.82
C ARG A 51 -20.43 18.31 8.47
N LEU A 52 -20.59 17.37 9.41
CA LEU A 52 -20.26 15.97 9.19
C LEU A 52 -20.99 15.40 7.98
N LYS A 53 -22.31 15.60 7.88
CA LYS A 53 -23.10 15.11 6.74
C LYS A 53 -22.60 15.68 5.41
N ARG A 54 -22.32 16.98 5.35
CA ARG A 54 -21.86 17.64 4.11
C ARG A 54 -20.44 17.26 3.73
N LEU A 55 -19.59 16.97 4.71
CA LEU A 55 -18.27 16.41 4.47
C LEU A 55 -18.36 14.96 3.94
N GLU A 56 -19.26 14.15 4.47
CA GLU A 56 -19.52 12.80 3.91
C GLU A 56 -20.03 12.88 2.46
N ASP A 57 -20.94 13.82 2.18
CA ASP A 57 -21.43 14.07 0.81
C ASP A 57 -20.28 14.51 -0.12
N LEU A 58 -19.36 15.35 0.37
CA LEU A 58 -18.17 15.79 -0.35
C LEU A 58 -17.19 14.62 -0.61
N ALA A 59 -16.93 13.79 0.40
CA ALA A 59 -16.07 12.61 0.27
C ALA A 59 -16.64 11.64 -0.77
N SER A 60 -17.94 11.37 -0.71
CA SER A 60 -18.65 10.53 -1.68
C SER A 60 -18.55 11.11 -3.10
N HIS A 61 -18.78 12.42 -3.26
CA HIS A 61 -18.67 13.11 -4.55
C HIS A 61 -17.25 13.03 -5.15
N LEU A 62 -16.21 13.28 -4.35
CA LEU A 62 -14.81 13.21 -4.84
C LEU A 62 -14.35 11.78 -5.14
N ASN A 63 -14.92 10.78 -4.48
CA ASN A 63 -14.69 9.37 -4.78
C ASN A 63 -15.38 8.96 -6.09
N GLN A 64 -16.63 9.41 -6.30
CA GLN A 64 -17.40 9.10 -7.50
C GLN A 64 -16.90 9.83 -8.76
N TYR A 65 -16.35 11.04 -8.62
CA TYR A 65 -15.93 11.89 -9.73
C TYR A 65 -14.45 12.30 -9.59
N PRO A 66 -13.48 11.48 -10.01
CA PRO A 66 -12.05 11.80 -9.90
C PRO A 66 -11.64 13.13 -10.56
N GLU A 67 -12.30 13.53 -11.65
CA GLU A 67 -12.09 14.81 -12.33
C GLU A 67 -12.43 16.02 -11.44
N ALA A 68 -13.37 15.85 -10.50
CA ALA A 68 -13.75 16.89 -9.55
C ALA A 68 -12.62 17.23 -8.58
N ARG A 69 -11.69 16.30 -8.32
CA ARG A 69 -10.55 16.50 -7.39
C ARG A 69 -9.62 17.61 -7.88
N HIS A 70 -9.31 17.62 -9.18
CA HIS A 70 -8.46 18.63 -9.78
C HIS A 70 -9.13 20.01 -9.73
N TYR A 71 -10.40 20.08 -10.10
CA TYR A 71 -11.19 21.31 -10.03
C TYR A 71 -11.29 21.84 -8.60
N ALA A 72 -11.63 20.99 -7.63
CA ALA A 72 -11.75 21.34 -6.22
C ALA A 72 -10.42 21.87 -5.64
N THR A 73 -9.31 21.23 -6.00
CA THR A 73 -7.96 21.68 -5.61
C THR A 73 -7.64 23.07 -6.17
N LYS A 74 -8.00 23.33 -7.43
CA LYS A 74 -7.83 24.64 -8.07
C LYS A 74 -8.67 25.74 -7.40
N GLU A 75 -9.87 25.40 -6.95
CA GLU A 75 -10.74 26.30 -6.17
C GLU A 75 -10.27 26.51 -4.71
N GLY A 76 -9.15 25.89 -4.31
CA GLY A 76 -8.54 26.11 -3.00
C GLY A 76 -9.19 25.32 -1.86
N ILE A 77 -9.89 24.21 -2.16
CA ILE A 77 -10.60 23.42 -1.14
C ILE A 77 -9.68 22.93 -0.01
N ILE A 78 -8.42 22.58 -0.31
CA ILE A 78 -7.45 22.07 0.68
C ILE A 78 -7.30 23.07 1.82
N ARG A 79 -7.18 24.36 1.49
CA ARG A 79 -7.08 25.44 2.48
C ARG A 79 -8.28 25.49 3.40
N VAL A 80 -9.48 25.40 2.83
CA VAL A 80 -10.75 25.43 3.57
C VAL A 80 -10.82 24.23 4.52
N LEU A 81 -10.51 23.03 4.04
CA LEU A 81 -10.52 21.80 4.83
C LEU A 81 -9.49 21.84 5.97
N LEU A 82 -8.29 22.40 5.74
CA LEU A 82 -7.28 22.57 6.78
C LEU A 82 -7.72 23.57 7.87
N GLN A 83 -8.42 24.64 7.49
CA GLN A 83 -9.00 25.58 8.43
C GLN A 83 -10.10 24.93 9.27
N MET A 84 -11.00 24.17 8.63
CA MET A 84 -12.05 23.41 9.32
C MET A 84 -11.45 22.40 10.28
N ARG A 85 -10.37 21.70 9.88
CA ARG A 85 -9.65 20.73 10.72
C ARG A 85 -9.04 21.38 11.95
N LYS A 86 -8.54 22.62 11.85
CA LYS A 86 -7.98 23.36 12.98
C LYS A 86 -9.03 23.74 14.03
N THR A 87 -10.28 23.97 13.60
CA THR A 87 -11.38 24.41 14.48
C THR A 87 -12.27 23.28 14.97
N ALA A 88 -12.21 22.10 14.35
CA ALA A 88 -13.01 20.95 14.73
C ALA A 88 -12.45 20.30 16.01
N ASP A 89 -13.35 19.96 16.93
CA ASP A 89 -13.08 19.31 18.21
C ASP A 89 -13.66 17.88 18.27
N ASP A 90 -14.47 17.49 17.29
CA ASP A 90 -15.09 16.16 17.21
C ASP A 90 -14.33 15.21 16.25
N GLU A 91 -14.07 13.99 16.74
CA GLU A 91 -13.33 12.96 16.00
C GLU A 91 -14.01 12.52 14.69
N PRO A 92 -15.36 12.38 14.60
CA PRO A 92 -16.00 12.03 13.34
C PRO A 92 -15.73 13.03 12.21
N THR A 93 -15.79 14.34 12.50
CA THR A 93 -15.47 15.39 11.52
C THR A 93 -13.99 15.33 11.14
N LEU A 94 -13.10 15.21 12.12
CA LEU A 94 -11.66 15.10 11.86
C LEU A 94 -11.33 13.88 10.99
N ALA A 95 -12.01 12.75 11.20
CA ALA A 95 -11.86 11.55 10.40
C ALA A 95 -12.22 11.78 8.93
N VAL A 96 -13.39 12.33 8.64
CA VAL A 96 -13.81 12.61 7.25
C VAL A 96 -12.91 13.66 6.59
N LEU A 97 -12.46 14.67 7.35
CA LEU A 97 -11.49 15.66 6.83
C LEU A 97 -10.17 15.01 6.43
N ARG A 98 -9.64 14.07 7.21
CA ARG A 98 -8.42 13.32 6.87
C ARG A 98 -8.60 12.48 5.59
N GLU A 99 -9.75 11.82 5.44
CA GLU A 99 -10.09 11.09 4.20
C GLU A 99 -10.10 12.02 2.99
N ILE A 100 -10.85 13.14 3.06
CA ILE A 100 -10.97 14.07 1.92
C ILE A 100 -9.61 14.67 1.56
N LEU A 101 -8.84 15.10 2.55
CA LEU A 101 -7.51 15.65 2.35
C LEU A 101 -6.60 14.61 1.65
N ALA A 102 -6.64 13.34 2.08
CA ALA A 102 -5.88 12.27 1.43
C ALA A 102 -6.34 12.03 -0.02
N VAL A 103 -7.64 12.04 -0.30
CA VAL A 103 -8.20 11.90 -1.66
C VAL A 103 -7.75 13.06 -2.58
N LEU A 104 -7.55 14.25 -2.01
CA LEU A 104 -7.03 15.42 -2.71
C LEU A 104 -5.49 15.45 -2.82
N GLY A 105 -4.80 14.42 -2.32
CA GLY A 105 -3.34 14.32 -2.35
C GLY A 105 -2.63 15.18 -1.31
N HIS A 106 -3.35 15.73 -0.33
CA HIS A 106 -2.73 16.38 0.82
C HIS A 106 -2.30 15.32 1.85
N VAL A 107 -1.04 15.37 2.25
CA VAL A 107 -0.49 14.51 3.30
C VAL A 107 0.04 15.35 4.46
N ASP A 108 -0.18 14.85 5.67
CA ASP A 108 0.35 15.50 6.86
C ASP A 108 1.88 15.35 6.96
N PRO A 109 2.55 16.28 7.64
CA PRO A 109 3.97 16.15 7.92
C PRO A 109 4.27 14.90 8.74
N LEU A 110 5.43 14.29 8.46
CA LEU A 110 5.86 13.06 9.13
C LEU A 110 6.12 13.28 10.63
N PRO A 111 5.76 12.31 11.49
CA PRO A 111 6.01 12.39 12.93
C PRO A 111 7.50 12.17 13.28
N GLY A 112 8.23 11.43 12.44
CA GLY A 112 9.64 11.09 12.59
C GLY A 112 10.61 12.09 11.94
N ARG A 113 11.88 11.70 11.86
CA ARG A 113 12.95 12.48 11.21
C ARG A 113 12.89 12.41 9.68
N GLY A 114 12.19 11.42 9.15
CA GLY A 114 12.04 11.16 7.73
C GLY A 114 11.02 10.05 7.49
N ILE A 115 10.94 9.59 6.25
CA ILE A 115 9.96 8.60 5.80
C ILE A 115 10.36 7.22 6.34
N ARG A 116 9.41 6.51 6.97
CA ARG A 116 9.57 5.12 7.41
C ARG A 116 8.74 4.20 6.50
N ILE A 117 9.39 3.25 5.85
CA ILE A 117 8.79 2.41 4.81
C ILE A 117 8.87 0.94 5.22
N LEU A 118 7.75 0.22 5.10
CA LEU A 118 7.70 -1.24 5.15
C LEU A 118 7.42 -1.79 3.75
N SER A 119 8.23 -2.75 3.32
CA SER A 119 8.03 -3.50 2.09
C SER A 119 7.97 -4.99 2.38
N ILE A 120 6.98 -5.70 1.82
CA ILE A 120 6.85 -7.16 1.96
C ILE A 120 6.73 -7.83 0.58
N ASP A 121 7.65 -8.74 0.30
CA ASP A 121 7.68 -9.49 -0.96
C ASP A 121 6.54 -10.52 -1.08
N GLY A 122 6.30 -10.97 -2.31
CA GLY A 122 5.42 -12.13 -2.58
C GLY A 122 6.07 -13.45 -2.17
N GLY A 123 5.26 -14.50 -1.96
CA GLY A 123 5.82 -15.82 -1.62
C GLY A 123 4.88 -16.96 -1.26
N GLY A 124 3.55 -16.79 -1.40
CA GLY A 124 2.59 -17.79 -0.94
C GLY A 124 2.68 -18.00 0.57
N ILE A 125 2.46 -19.23 1.06
CA ILE A 125 2.46 -19.58 2.49
C ILE A 125 3.72 -19.12 3.26
N ARG A 126 4.84 -18.90 2.55
CA ARG A 126 6.10 -18.39 3.12
C ARG A 126 5.96 -17.01 3.78
N GLY A 127 4.84 -16.30 3.60
CA GLY A 127 4.48 -15.14 4.41
C GLY A 127 4.51 -15.38 5.91
N VAL A 128 4.37 -16.63 6.37
CA VAL A 128 4.56 -17.01 7.79
C VAL A 128 5.93 -16.58 8.31
N LEU A 129 6.99 -16.66 7.51
CA LEU A 129 8.32 -16.15 7.86
C LEU A 129 8.26 -14.66 8.22
N VAL A 130 7.60 -13.88 7.38
CA VAL A 130 7.49 -12.43 7.54
C VAL A 130 6.70 -12.09 8.80
N ILE A 131 5.59 -12.80 9.05
CA ILE A 131 4.79 -12.60 10.27
C ILE A 131 5.64 -12.84 11.53
N GLU A 132 6.41 -13.92 11.58
CA GLU A 132 7.29 -14.23 12.72
C GLU A 132 8.39 -13.17 12.92
N LEU A 133 8.98 -12.67 11.83
CA LEU A 133 9.98 -11.60 11.92
C LEU A 133 9.37 -10.25 12.33
N LEU A 134 8.17 -9.92 11.85
CA LEU A 134 7.43 -8.74 12.29
C LEU A 134 7.10 -8.81 13.78
N LYS A 135 6.80 -10.00 14.34
CA LYS A 135 6.58 -10.17 15.79
C LYS A 135 7.82 -9.75 16.57
N LYS A 136 9.01 -10.12 16.08
CA LYS A 136 10.28 -9.71 16.70
C LYS A 136 10.51 -8.22 16.60
N LEU A 137 10.08 -7.58 15.52
CA LEU A 137 10.16 -6.13 15.41
C LEU A 137 9.19 -5.42 16.37
N GLU A 138 7.94 -5.89 16.51
CA GLU A 138 6.98 -5.37 17.51
C GLU A 138 7.50 -5.55 18.95
N GLU A 139 8.10 -6.72 19.26
CA GLU A 139 8.70 -6.99 20.57
C GLU A 139 9.83 -6.00 20.90
N LEU A 140 10.67 -5.65 19.92
CA LEU A 140 11.82 -4.75 20.12
C LEU A 140 11.41 -3.28 20.24
N THR A 141 10.38 -2.85 19.52
CA THR A 141 9.94 -1.45 19.52
C THR A 141 8.85 -1.17 20.56
N GLY A 142 8.13 -2.20 21.01
CA GLY A 142 6.91 -2.05 21.82
C GLY A 142 5.78 -1.37 21.05
N LYS A 143 5.86 -1.33 19.71
CA LYS A 143 4.93 -0.64 18.82
C LYS A 143 4.33 -1.58 17.81
N ARG A 144 3.08 -1.32 17.44
CA ARG A 144 2.41 -2.07 16.38
C ARG A 144 2.96 -1.69 15.02
N VAL A 145 2.87 -2.61 14.06
CA VAL A 145 3.34 -2.35 12.69
C VAL A 145 2.79 -1.04 12.12
N TYR A 146 1.48 -0.77 12.27
CA TYR A 146 0.88 0.47 11.77
C TYR A 146 1.39 1.75 12.47
N GLU A 147 1.97 1.66 13.68
CA GLU A 147 2.58 2.82 14.36
C GLU A 147 4.05 3.07 13.94
N MET A 148 4.71 2.03 13.43
CA MET A 148 6.14 2.06 13.10
C MET A 148 6.43 2.66 11.73
N PHE A 149 5.48 2.60 10.79
CA PHE A 149 5.70 2.94 9.39
C PHE A 149 4.75 4.04 8.92
N ASP A 150 5.21 4.87 8.00
CA ASP A 150 4.42 5.94 7.36
C ASP A 150 3.90 5.48 5.99
N TYR A 151 4.66 4.61 5.32
CA TYR A 151 4.30 3.97 4.05
C TYR A 151 4.47 2.46 4.16
N VAL A 152 3.48 1.70 3.72
CA VAL A 152 3.53 0.25 3.64
C VAL A 152 3.30 -0.16 2.19
N CYS A 153 3.93 -1.24 1.77
CA CYS A 153 3.74 -1.80 0.45
C CYS A 153 3.99 -3.30 0.47
N GLY A 154 3.17 -4.04 -0.26
CA GLY A 154 3.34 -5.48 -0.35
C GLY A 154 2.79 -6.03 -1.64
N VAL A 155 3.30 -7.19 -2.06
CA VAL A 155 2.86 -7.87 -3.28
C VAL A 155 2.43 -9.30 -2.96
N SER A 156 1.35 -9.75 -3.62
CA SER A 156 0.76 -11.07 -3.39
C SER A 156 0.49 -11.29 -1.89
N THR A 157 1.14 -12.27 -1.27
CA THR A 157 1.12 -12.48 0.18
C THR A 157 1.37 -11.20 0.99
N GLY A 158 2.37 -10.40 0.63
CA GLY A 158 2.66 -9.15 1.34
C GLY A 158 1.48 -8.18 1.34
N ALA A 159 0.76 -8.07 0.22
CA ALA A 159 -0.44 -7.25 0.10
C ALA A 159 -1.55 -7.78 1.03
N ILE A 160 -1.77 -9.10 1.06
CA ILE A 160 -2.76 -9.74 1.93
C ILE A 160 -2.46 -9.47 3.39
N LEU A 161 -1.19 -9.62 3.80
CA LEU A 161 -0.76 -9.36 5.18
C LEU A 161 -1.03 -7.91 5.57
N LEU A 162 -0.66 -6.94 4.73
CA LEU A 162 -0.86 -5.52 5.02
C LEU A 162 -2.33 -5.10 5.00
N CYS A 163 -3.12 -5.57 4.04
CA CYS A 163 -4.56 -5.29 3.95
C CYS A 163 -5.35 -5.79 5.15
N VAL A 164 -4.87 -6.81 5.87
CA VAL A 164 -5.49 -7.27 7.10
C VAL A 164 -4.87 -6.59 8.33
N LEU A 165 -3.54 -6.56 8.41
CA LEU A 165 -2.81 -6.08 9.58
C LEU A 165 -3.09 -4.61 9.88
N VAL A 166 -3.07 -3.78 8.83
CA VAL A 166 -3.08 -2.33 9.01
C VAL A 166 -4.52 -1.84 9.26
N PRO A 167 -5.51 -2.09 8.38
CA PRO A 167 -6.87 -1.54 8.55
C PRO A 167 -7.60 -2.12 9.77
N GLN A 168 -7.42 -3.42 10.04
CA GLN A 168 -8.15 -4.10 11.13
C GLN A 168 -7.41 -4.02 12.47
N LYS A 169 -6.20 -3.45 12.52
CA LYS A 169 -5.35 -3.34 13.71
C LYS A 169 -5.16 -4.67 14.48
N LYS A 170 -5.22 -5.79 13.78
CA LYS A 170 -5.06 -7.13 14.37
C LYS A 170 -3.66 -7.30 14.95
N THR A 171 -3.56 -8.14 15.97
CA THR A 171 -2.27 -8.66 16.43
C THR A 171 -1.62 -9.50 15.33
N LEU A 172 -0.29 -9.59 15.33
CA LEU A 172 0.42 -10.50 14.44
C LEU A 172 0.12 -11.99 14.74
N THR A 173 -0.36 -12.30 15.94
CA THR A 173 -0.86 -13.65 16.29
C THR A 173 -2.15 -13.95 15.55
N GLU A 174 -3.16 -13.06 15.63
CA GLU A 174 -4.42 -13.19 14.89
C GLU A 174 -4.18 -13.17 13.37
N LEU A 175 -3.23 -12.36 12.89
CA LEU A 175 -2.81 -12.35 11.49
C LEU A 175 -2.26 -13.72 11.09
N SER A 176 -1.39 -14.33 11.91
CA SER A 176 -0.82 -15.65 11.63
C SER A 176 -1.88 -16.74 11.54
N GLU A 177 -2.83 -16.76 12.48
CA GLU A 177 -3.90 -17.76 12.50
C GLU A 177 -4.80 -17.62 11.27
N MET A 178 -5.25 -16.40 11.01
CA MET A 178 -6.04 -16.07 9.82
C MET A 178 -5.30 -16.43 8.53
N TYR A 179 -4.01 -16.11 8.44
CA TYR A 179 -3.22 -16.35 7.23
C TYR A 179 -3.05 -17.85 6.94
N LYS A 180 -2.83 -18.66 7.98
CA LYS A 180 -2.77 -20.13 7.86
C LYS A 180 -4.12 -20.73 7.47
N GLU A 181 -5.21 -20.25 8.07
CA GLU A 181 -6.57 -20.70 7.74
C GLU A 181 -6.93 -20.35 6.28
N LEU A 182 -6.68 -19.10 5.88
CA LEU A 182 -6.89 -18.58 4.54
C LEU A 182 -6.10 -19.40 3.52
N SER A 183 -4.80 -19.60 3.76
CA SER A 183 -3.92 -20.39 2.89
C SER A 183 -4.40 -21.84 2.76
N THR A 184 -4.84 -22.46 3.86
CA THR A 184 -5.35 -23.84 3.84
C THR A 184 -6.59 -23.95 2.96
N LYS A 185 -7.55 -23.03 3.11
CA LYS A 185 -8.79 -23.01 2.30
C LYS A 185 -8.49 -22.82 0.81
N ILE A 186 -7.58 -21.91 0.50
CA ILE A 186 -7.21 -21.59 -0.89
C ILE A 186 -6.50 -22.76 -1.56
N PHE A 187 -5.46 -23.32 -0.93
CA PHE A 187 -4.60 -24.30 -1.58
C PHE A 187 -5.18 -25.72 -1.59
N THR A 188 -6.10 -26.05 -0.68
CA THR A 188 -6.83 -27.33 -0.71
C THR A 188 -7.72 -27.44 -1.95
N GLN A 189 -8.32 -26.33 -2.39
CA GLN A 189 -9.20 -26.35 -3.56
C GLN A 189 -8.44 -26.46 -4.89
N SER A 190 -7.27 -25.82 -5.02
CA SER A 190 -6.44 -25.98 -6.22
C SER A 190 -6.02 -27.44 -6.46
N ALA A 191 -5.87 -28.24 -5.41
CA ALA A 191 -5.60 -29.67 -5.54
C ALA A 191 -6.83 -30.47 -6.01
N PHE A 192 -8.04 -30.10 -5.58
CA PHE A 192 -9.28 -30.80 -5.93
C PHE A 192 -9.74 -30.52 -7.37
N TRP A 193 -9.53 -29.31 -7.88
CA TRP A 193 -9.92 -28.90 -9.23
C TRP A 193 -8.78 -28.97 -10.26
N GLY A 194 -7.58 -29.35 -9.82
CA GLY A 194 -6.30 -29.23 -10.54
C GLY A 194 -6.09 -30.11 -11.79
N THR A 195 -7.10 -30.85 -12.25
CA THR A 195 -6.96 -31.73 -13.43
C THR A 195 -8.08 -31.57 -14.47
N SER A 196 -9.17 -30.85 -14.18
CA SER A 196 -10.36 -30.82 -15.07
C SER A 196 -10.61 -29.51 -15.82
N ASN A 197 -10.02 -28.37 -15.42
CA ASN A 197 -10.36 -27.05 -16.02
C ASN A 197 -9.21 -26.28 -16.66
N LEU A 198 -8.06 -26.90 -16.93
CA LEU A 198 -6.92 -26.24 -17.58
C LEU A 198 -7.23 -25.72 -19.02
N VAL A 199 -8.36 -26.08 -19.60
CA VAL A 199 -8.73 -25.74 -21.00
C VAL A 199 -9.73 -24.57 -21.08
N TRP A 200 -10.40 -24.14 -20.00
CA TRP A 200 -11.53 -23.18 -20.10
C TRP A 200 -11.51 -21.94 -19.19
N SER A 201 -10.56 -21.77 -18.26
CA SER A 201 -10.42 -20.52 -17.49
C SER A 201 -8.97 -20.02 -17.43
N HIS A 202 -8.77 -18.72 -17.70
CA HIS A 202 -7.46 -18.05 -17.70
C HIS A 202 -6.94 -17.72 -16.28
N SER A 203 -7.34 -18.43 -15.23
CA SER A 203 -6.81 -18.24 -13.87
C SER A 203 -6.52 -19.58 -13.19
N TYR A 204 -5.32 -19.72 -12.61
CA TYR A 204 -4.90 -20.91 -11.87
C TYR A 204 -5.70 -21.09 -10.55
N TYR A 205 -6.47 -20.09 -10.16
CA TYR A 205 -7.28 -20.02 -8.94
C TYR A 205 -8.68 -19.48 -9.24
N ASP A 206 -9.67 -19.91 -8.45
CA ASP A 206 -11.03 -19.34 -8.47
C ASP A 206 -11.03 -17.93 -7.85
N THR A 207 -11.13 -16.92 -8.70
CA THR A 207 -11.03 -15.50 -8.30
C THR A 207 -12.20 -15.09 -7.42
N GLU A 208 -13.39 -15.67 -7.59
CA GLU A 208 -14.58 -15.29 -6.83
C GLU A 208 -14.48 -15.72 -5.36
N MET A 209 -14.01 -16.94 -5.11
CA MET A 209 -13.77 -17.40 -3.73
C MET A 209 -12.68 -16.59 -3.04
N TRP A 210 -11.60 -16.26 -3.76
CA TRP A 210 -10.53 -15.40 -3.26
C TRP A 210 -11.06 -14.05 -2.80
N GLU A 211 -11.90 -13.41 -3.63
CA GLU A 211 -12.55 -12.17 -3.26
C GLU A 211 -13.48 -12.32 -2.05
N GLN A 212 -14.26 -13.40 -1.98
CA GLN A 212 -15.16 -13.66 -0.85
C GLN A 212 -14.39 -13.83 0.47
N LEU A 213 -13.29 -14.60 0.46
CA LEU A 213 -12.46 -14.81 1.65
C LEU A 213 -11.77 -13.51 2.07
N LEU A 214 -11.22 -12.74 1.12
CA LEU A 214 -10.63 -11.44 1.43
C LEU A 214 -11.67 -10.48 1.99
N LYS A 215 -12.88 -10.40 1.41
CA LYS A 215 -13.99 -9.60 1.95
C LYS A 215 -14.39 -10.06 3.35
N LEU A 216 -14.34 -11.36 3.65
CA LEU A 216 -14.65 -11.88 4.98
C LEU A 216 -13.64 -11.40 6.04
N TYR A 217 -12.34 -11.36 5.71
CA TYR A 217 -11.30 -11.00 6.68
C TYR A 217 -10.96 -9.51 6.72
N VAL A 218 -10.98 -8.82 5.57
CA VAL A 218 -10.65 -7.39 5.40
C VAL A 218 -11.89 -6.51 5.48
N GLY A 219 -13.08 -7.04 5.18
CA GLY A 219 -14.30 -6.28 5.01
C GLY A 219 -14.38 -5.59 3.64
N GLU A 220 -15.33 -4.67 3.50
CA GLU A 220 -15.56 -3.87 2.28
C GLU A 220 -15.02 -2.44 2.41
N THR A 221 -14.10 -2.22 3.35
CA THR A 221 -13.52 -0.89 3.59
C THR A 221 -12.60 -0.51 2.44
N SER A 222 -12.93 0.58 1.74
CA SER A 222 -12.03 1.18 0.76
C SER A 222 -10.72 1.62 1.43
N LEU A 223 -9.59 1.41 0.75
CA LEU A 223 -8.28 1.92 1.18
C LEU A 223 -8.30 3.43 1.45
N MET A 224 -9.11 4.21 0.74
CA MET A 224 -9.21 5.65 1.01
C MET A 224 -9.85 5.94 2.38
N ARG A 225 -10.80 5.10 2.82
CA ARG A 225 -11.43 5.27 4.14
C ARG A 225 -10.48 4.96 5.29
N THR A 226 -9.40 4.21 5.08
CA THR A 226 -8.42 3.98 6.15
C THR A 226 -7.70 5.27 6.55
N ALA A 227 -7.62 6.26 5.65
CA ALA A 227 -7.08 7.58 5.95
C ALA A 227 -7.88 8.35 7.02
N ARG A 228 -9.09 7.89 7.36
CA ARG A 228 -9.85 8.42 8.51
C ARG A 228 -9.10 8.26 9.82
N ASP A 229 -8.22 7.27 9.95
CA ASP A 229 -7.44 7.06 11.15
C ASP A 229 -6.05 7.73 11.02
N PRO A 230 -5.65 8.58 11.97
CA PRO A 230 -4.40 9.34 11.89
C PRO A 230 -3.14 8.48 12.00
N LEU A 231 -3.24 7.26 12.52
CA LEU A 231 -2.10 6.34 12.65
C LEU A 231 -1.95 5.42 11.44
N MET A 232 -2.82 5.53 10.45
CA MET A 232 -2.79 4.63 9.31
C MET A 232 -1.69 5.00 8.32
N PRO A 233 -0.73 4.10 8.06
CA PRO A 233 0.24 4.32 6.99
C PRO A 233 -0.46 4.39 5.64
N LYS A 234 0.20 5.07 4.71
CA LYS A 234 -0.22 5.08 3.30
C LYS A 234 0.18 3.74 2.67
N ASP A 235 -0.64 3.26 1.77
CA ASP A 235 -0.46 1.96 1.12
C ASP A 235 -0.37 2.11 -0.40
N GLY A 236 0.52 1.34 -1.02
CA GLY A 236 0.64 1.15 -2.45
C GLY A 236 0.44 -0.33 -2.80
N GLY A 237 -0.61 -0.66 -3.53
CA GLY A 237 -0.80 -2.01 -4.09
C GLY A 237 -0.05 -2.15 -5.41
N LEU A 238 0.89 -3.11 -5.51
CA LEU A 238 1.78 -3.23 -6.68
C LEU A 238 1.83 -4.63 -7.30
N LEU A 239 2.27 -4.68 -8.57
CA LEU A 239 2.41 -5.90 -9.39
C LEU A 239 3.87 -6.39 -9.51
N VAL A 240 4.79 -5.96 -8.62
CA VAL A 240 6.23 -6.30 -8.68
C VAL A 240 6.68 -7.17 -7.49
N ASN A 241 7.48 -8.21 -7.70
CA ASN A 241 7.75 -9.20 -6.62
C ASN A 241 8.46 -8.63 -5.37
N ASN A 242 9.39 -7.69 -5.56
CA ASN A 242 9.96 -6.84 -4.49
C ASN A 242 9.53 -5.38 -4.71
N PRO A 243 8.58 -4.86 -3.90
CA PRO A 243 8.04 -3.53 -4.12
C PRO A 243 8.90 -2.38 -3.56
N THR A 244 10.04 -2.66 -2.93
CA THR A 244 10.77 -1.68 -2.11
C THR A 244 11.15 -0.42 -2.90
N ALA A 245 11.67 -0.55 -4.12
CA ALA A 245 12.10 0.60 -4.92
C ALA A 245 10.91 1.47 -5.38
N VAL A 246 9.79 0.84 -5.71
CA VAL A 246 8.57 1.55 -6.09
C VAL A 246 7.95 2.24 -4.87
N ALA A 247 7.87 1.54 -3.73
CA ALA A 247 7.42 2.11 -2.47
C ALA A 247 8.25 3.33 -2.06
N LEU A 248 9.57 3.27 -2.24
CA LEU A 248 10.46 4.40 -2.01
C LEU A 248 10.13 5.59 -2.94
N HIS A 249 9.92 5.33 -4.23
CA HIS A 249 9.54 6.37 -5.18
C HIS A 249 8.20 7.02 -4.83
N GLU A 250 7.18 6.22 -4.56
CA GLU A 250 5.83 6.70 -4.21
C GLU A 250 5.84 7.50 -2.90
N ALA A 251 6.55 7.01 -1.88
CA ALA A 251 6.67 7.73 -0.62
C ALA A 251 7.39 9.09 -0.79
N LYS A 252 8.35 9.18 -1.71
CA LYS A 252 8.99 10.46 -2.06
C LYS A 252 8.07 11.42 -2.81
N GLN A 253 7.11 10.92 -3.59
CA GLN A 253 6.08 11.75 -4.21
C GLN A 253 5.10 12.29 -3.17
N LEU A 254 4.74 11.49 -2.16
CA LEU A 254 3.89 11.92 -1.07
C LEU A 254 4.60 12.97 -0.19
N TRP A 255 5.85 12.73 0.19
CA TRP A 255 6.63 13.63 1.03
C TRP A 255 7.86 14.19 0.30
N PRO A 256 7.67 15.12 -0.65
CA PRO A 256 8.76 15.68 -1.42
C PRO A 256 9.73 16.45 -0.50
N GLY A 257 11.02 16.22 -0.71
CA GLY A 257 12.11 16.82 0.08
C GLY A 257 12.33 16.22 1.48
N CYS A 258 11.47 15.31 1.95
CA CYS A 258 11.69 14.61 3.22
C CYS A 258 12.78 13.53 3.06
N PRO A 259 13.74 13.40 3.99
CA PRO A 259 14.73 12.34 3.95
C PRO A 259 14.08 10.98 4.20
N VAL A 260 14.76 9.91 3.78
CA VAL A 260 14.37 8.54 4.15
C VAL A 260 14.97 8.27 5.53
N GLN A 261 14.13 7.89 6.49
CA GLN A 261 14.58 7.55 7.84
C GLN A 261 14.93 6.07 7.93
N CYS A 262 14.00 5.21 7.52
CA CYS A 262 14.17 3.77 7.65
C CYS A 262 13.32 3.04 6.62
N VAL A 263 13.91 2.08 5.92
CA VAL A 263 13.24 1.18 5.00
C VAL A 263 13.48 -0.23 5.49
N VAL A 264 12.42 -0.92 5.90
CA VAL A 264 12.47 -2.33 6.28
C VAL A 264 11.79 -3.15 5.19
N SER A 265 12.56 -4.05 4.59
CA SER A 265 12.10 -4.91 3.49
C SER A 265 12.19 -6.38 3.91
N PHE A 266 11.06 -7.09 3.87
CA PHE A 266 11.00 -8.51 4.20
C PHE A 266 10.86 -9.37 2.94
N GLY A 267 11.82 -10.27 2.75
CA GLY A 267 11.74 -11.35 1.77
C GLY A 267 11.05 -12.59 2.35
N THR A 268 10.48 -13.42 1.47
CA THR A 268 9.77 -14.66 1.83
C THR A 268 10.67 -15.90 1.76
N GLY A 269 11.97 -15.71 2.01
CA GLY A 269 12.97 -16.77 2.10
C GLY A 269 13.72 -17.02 0.80
N ARG A 270 14.99 -17.39 0.93
CA ARG A 270 15.92 -17.75 -0.15
C ARG A 270 16.65 -19.05 0.16
N THR A 271 17.02 -19.80 -0.87
CA THR A 271 17.93 -20.95 -0.72
C THR A 271 19.38 -20.50 -0.84
N ASN A 272 20.28 -21.27 -0.23
CA ASN A 272 21.71 -21.07 -0.42
C ASN A 272 22.10 -21.54 -1.84
N PRO A 273 22.68 -20.69 -2.72
CA PRO A 273 23.02 -21.08 -4.08
C PRO A 273 23.98 -22.29 -4.15
N ALA A 274 24.80 -22.50 -3.11
CA ALA A 274 25.74 -23.63 -3.03
C ALA A 274 25.06 -25.01 -3.06
N VAL A 275 23.79 -25.14 -2.64
CA VAL A 275 23.06 -26.42 -2.59
C VAL A 275 22.36 -26.74 -3.93
N CYS A 276 22.32 -25.79 -4.87
CA CYS A 276 21.71 -26.00 -6.19
C CYS A 276 22.68 -26.51 -7.26
N SER A 277 23.86 -27.01 -6.86
CA SER A 277 24.90 -27.45 -7.79
C SER A 277 25.06 -28.96 -7.96
N GLU A 278 24.15 -29.78 -7.42
CA GLU A 278 24.10 -31.22 -7.72
C GLU A 278 22.64 -31.69 -7.88
N ASP A 279 22.37 -32.24 -9.07
CA ASP A 279 21.17 -32.98 -9.49
C ASP A 279 19.79 -32.29 -9.48
N VAL A 280 19.20 -32.12 -10.67
CA VAL A 280 17.91 -32.70 -11.05
C VAL A 280 17.62 -32.36 -12.52
N ASN A 281 17.59 -33.41 -13.32
CA ASN A 281 17.21 -33.43 -14.73
C ASN A 281 15.67 -33.29 -14.84
N SER A 282 15.05 -32.20 -14.37
CA SER A 282 13.60 -31.97 -14.53
C SER A 282 13.29 -31.11 -15.76
N SER A 283 12.64 -31.75 -16.73
CA SER A 283 12.20 -31.21 -18.02
C SER A 283 10.94 -30.35 -17.95
N SER A 284 10.61 -29.77 -16.79
CA SER A 284 9.35 -29.02 -16.63
C SER A 284 9.53 -27.57 -17.06
N TRP A 285 8.86 -27.18 -18.16
CA TRP A 285 8.80 -25.81 -18.65
C TRP A 285 8.27 -24.83 -17.59
N LYS A 286 7.43 -25.31 -16.66
CA LYS A 286 6.99 -24.53 -15.49
C LYS A 286 8.15 -24.12 -14.59
N THR A 287 9.08 -25.03 -14.30
CA THR A 287 10.25 -24.74 -13.46
C THR A 287 11.19 -23.74 -14.13
N LYS A 288 11.36 -23.84 -15.46
CA LYS A 288 12.12 -22.84 -16.23
C LYS A 288 11.41 -21.48 -16.27
N PHE A 289 10.08 -21.47 -16.45
CA PHE A 289 9.29 -20.25 -16.43
C PHE A 289 9.31 -19.55 -15.08
N PHE A 290 9.13 -20.27 -13.97
CA PHE A 290 9.22 -19.68 -12.63
C PHE A 290 10.64 -19.20 -12.31
N LYS A 291 11.69 -19.93 -12.73
CA LYS A 291 13.08 -19.46 -12.59
C LYS A 291 13.37 -18.20 -13.43
N ILE A 292 12.81 -18.10 -14.64
CA ILE A 292 12.93 -16.91 -15.49
C ILE A 292 12.14 -15.74 -14.90
N LEU A 293 10.95 -15.99 -14.35
CA LEU A 293 10.13 -14.98 -13.68
C LEU A 293 10.82 -14.46 -12.40
N ASP A 294 11.38 -15.35 -11.60
CA ASP A 294 12.15 -15.03 -10.39
C ASP A 294 13.47 -14.29 -10.76
N SER A 295 14.13 -14.70 -11.84
CA SER A 295 15.31 -14.02 -12.39
C SER A 295 15.01 -12.67 -13.05
N ALA A 296 13.81 -12.47 -13.60
CA ALA A 296 13.34 -11.18 -14.13
C ALA A 296 12.84 -10.24 -13.02
N THR A 297 12.67 -10.77 -11.80
CA THR A 297 12.25 -10.04 -10.60
C THR A 297 13.29 -10.16 -9.50
N ASP A 298 14.59 -10.08 -9.87
CA ASP A 298 15.71 -10.31 -8.97
C ASP A 298 15.65 -9.41 -7.73
N THR A 299 15.15 -10.00 -6.64
CA THR A 299 14.95 -9.31 -5.37
C THR A 299 16.28 -8.84 -4.77
N GLU A 300 17.41 -9.48 -5.16
CA GLU A 300 18.75 -9.15 -4.71
C GLU A 300 19.35 -7.99 -5.51
N ALA A 301 19.00 -7.81 -6.78
CA ALA A 301 19.37 -6.63 -7.56
C ALA A 301 18.75 -5.35 -6.99
N VAL A 302 17.46 -5.39 -6.62
CA VAL A 302 16.78 -4.26 -5.94
C VAL A 302 17.43 -4.00 -4.58
N HIS A 303 17.75 -5.06 -3.83
CA HIS A 303 18.45 -4.93 -2.56
C HIS A 303 19.81 -4.24 -2.71
N THR A 304 20.64 -4.69 -3.66
CA THR A 304 21.97 -4.13 -3.93
C THR A 304 21.85 -2.65 -4.32
N MET A 305 20.97 -2.34 -5.27
CA MET A 305 20.71 -0.96 -5.70
C MET A 305 20.31 -0.05 -4.52
N LEU A 306 19.37 -0.48 -3.68
CA LEU A 306 18.91 0.35 -2.57
C LEU A 306 19.94 0.49 -1.46
N ASN A 307 20.75 -0.54 -1.23
CA ASN A 307 21.86 -0.50 -0.29
C ASN A 307 22.92 0.52 -0.71
N ASP A 308 23.19 0.63 -2.01
CA ASP A 308 24.18 1.59 -2.54
C ASP A 308 23.65 3.04 -2.59
N LEU A 309 22.33 3.22 -2.76
CA LEU A 309 21.72 4.53 -2.95
C LEU A 309 21.21 5.19 -1.66
N LEU A 310 20.85 4.40 -0.65
CA LEU A 310 20.30 4.93 0.61
C LEU A 310 21.41 5.18 1.63
N PRO A 311 21.22 6.15 2.55
CA PRO A 311 22.19 6.41 3.61
C PRO A 311 22.44 5.17 4.48
N ASP A 312 23.65 5.05 5.01
CA ASP A 312 24.01 4.00 5.96
C ASP A 312 23.03 3.95 7.14
N GLY A 313 22.56 2.75 7.47
CA GLY A 313 21.60 2.53 8.55
C GLY A 313 20.16 2.98 8.25
N ALA A 314 19.85 3.36 7.01
CA ALA A 314 18.49 3.68 6.57
C ALA A 314 17.78 2.52 5.86
N TYR A 315 18.48 1.46 5.46
CA TYR A 315 17.89 0.32 4.74
C TYR A 315 18.23 -1.02 5.40
N PHE A 316 17.19 -1.82 5.67
CA PHE A 316 17.29 -3.13 6.30
C PHE A 316 16.52 -4.15 5.48
N ARG A 317 17.23 -5.13 4.93
CA ARG A 317 16.64 -6.25 4.18
C ARG A 317 16.71 -7.52 5.03
N PHE A 318 15.56 -8.09 5.34
CA PHE A 318 15.43 -9.34 6.07
C PHE A 318 14.91 -10.42 5.12
N ASN A 319 15.80 -11.26 4.60
CA ASN A 319 15.47 -12.37 3.69
C ASN A 319 16.07 -13.68 4.22
N PRO A 320 15.31 -14.48 4.99
CA PRO A 320 15.84 -15.68 5.65
C PRO A 320 16.38 -16.73 4.69
N TYR A 321 17.49 -17.37 5.07
CA TYR A 321 17.84 -18.65 4.46
C TYR A 321 16.93 -19.73 5.04
N VAL A 322 16.13 -20.35 4.17
CA VAL A 322 15.23 -21.44 4.55
C VAL A 322 15.96 -22.77 4.43
N THR A 323 15.67 -23.70 5.36
CA THR A 323 16.28 -25.04 5.38
C THR A 323 15.88 -25.84 4.14
N GLU A 324 14.63 -25.70 3.70
CA GLU A 324 14.10 -26.29 2.48
C GLU A 324 13.20 -25.28 1.78
N MET A 325 13.30 -25.22 0.44
CA MET A 325 12.43 -24.34 -0.33
C MET A 325 11.02 -24.89 -0.39
N VAL A 326 10.19 -24.45 0.54
CA VAL A 326 8.77 -24.78 0.59
C VAL A 326 8.04 -24.16 -0.61
N THR A 327 7.18 -24.93 -1.27
CA THR A 327 6.37 -24.42 -2.39
C THR A 327 5.34 -23.40 -1.89
N MET A 328 4.88 -22.52 -2.78
CA MET A 328 3.99 -21.40 -2.40
C MET A 328 2.63 -21.87 -1.87
N ASP A 329 2.21 -23.06 -2.24
CA ASP A 329 0.92 -23.72 -1.96
C ASP A 329 1.01 -24.82 -0.90
N GLU A 330 2.15 -24.96 -0.22
CA GLU A 330 2.33 -25.94 0.85
C GLU A 330 1.43 -25.61 2.06
N ILE A 331 0.64 -26.59 2.49
CA ILE A 331 -0.32 -26.44 3.61
C ILE A 331 -0.05 -27.39 4.76
N ARG A 332 0.94 -28.28 4.66
CA ARG A 332 1.20 -29.25 5.71
C ARG A 332 1.71 -28.55 6.98
N PRO A 333 1.11 -28.80 8.15
CA PRO A 333 1.47 -28.12 9.40
C PRO A 333 2.94 -28.27 9.80
N ASN A 334 3.57 -29.41 9.50
CA ASN A 334 4.99 -29.63 9.79
C ASN A 334 5.91 -28.71 8.96
N LYS A 335 5.57 -28.43 7.70
CA LYS A 335 6.33 -27.51 6.84
C LYS A 335 6.13 -26.06 7.24
N ILE A 336 4.90 -25.70 7.65
CA ILE A 336 4.63 -24.38 8.23
C ILE A 336 5.42 -24.18 9.53
N GLY A 337 5.43 -25.18 10.43
CA GLY A 337 6.23 -25.13 11.65
C GLY A 337 7.73 -25.06 11.40
N GLN A 338 8.22 -25.65 10.30
CA GLN A 338 9.61 -25.50 9.87
C GLN A 338 9.93 -24.04 9.49
N LEU A 339 9.04 -23.37 8.75
CA LEU A 339 9.22 -21.95 8.42
C LEU A 339 9.29 -21.07 9.68
N GLU A 340 8.43 -21.33 10.68
CA GLU A 340 8.48 -20.58 11.96
C GLU A 340 9.80 -20.77 12.70
N GLN A 341 10.34 -22.00 12.68
CA GLN A 341 11.65 -22.30 13.25
C GLN A 341 12.77 -21.60 12.48
N ASP A 342 12.73 -21.62 11.14
CA ASP A 342 13.70 -20.93 10.28
C ASP A 342 13.70 -19.42 10.57
N ALA A 343 12.53 -18.79 10.70
CA ALA A 343 12.41 -17.38 11.08
C ALA A 343 13.01 -17.10 12.47
N THR A 344 12.73 -17.96 13.44
CA THR A 344 13.28 -17.84 14.80
C THR A 344 14.81 -17.92 14.80
N MET A 345 15.37 -18.87 14.04
CA MET A 345 16.82 -19.03 13.92
C MET A 345 17.46 -17.87 13.15
N TYR A 346 16.80 -17.37 12.10
CA TYR A 346 17.23 -16.19 11.37
C TYR A 346 17.30 -14.96 12.27
N TYR A 347 16.25 -14.69 13.05
CA TYR A 347 16.25 -13.59 14.01
C TYR A 347 17.40 -13.70 15.01
N ARG A 348 17.63 -14.90 15.58
CA ARG A 348 18.73 -15.11 16.54
C ARG A 348 20.09 -14.74 15.96
N ARG A 349 20.34 -15.06 14.69
CA ARG A 349 21.59 -14.75 13.98
C ARG A 349 21.73 -13.27 13.61
N ASN A 350 20.61 -12.56 13.40
CA ASN A 350 20.58 -11.18 12.93
C ASN A 350 20.05 -10.20 13.99
N LYS A 351 20.11 -10.57 15.27
CA LYS A 351 19.47 -9.82 16.36
C LYS A 351 19.94 -8.37 16.43
N GLU A 352 21.23 -8.13 16.20
CA GLU A 352 21.82 -6.78 16.19
C GLU A 352 21.22 -5.91 15.08
N THR A 353 21.13 -6.43 13.85
CA THR A 353 20.50 -5.73 12.72
C THR A 353 19.02 -5.41 12.98
N PHE A 354 18.29 -6.32 13.65
CA PHE A 354 16.91 -6.04 14.08
C PHE A 354 16.85 -4.91 15.13
N GLN A 355 17.80 -4.86 16.06
CA GLN A 355 17.88 -3.78 17.06
C GLN A 355 18.24 -2.44 16.42
N GLU A 356 19.11 -2.43 15.42
CA GLU A 356 19.44 -1.24 14.63
C GLU A 356 18.22 -0.73 13.84
N ALA A 357 17.49 -1.63 13.18
CA ALA A 357 16.26 -1.29 12.49
C ALA A 357 15.22 -0.71 13.45
N ALA A 358 15.01 -1.35 14.61
CA ALA A 358 14.10 -0.86 15.65
C ALA A 358 14.52 0.54 16.15
N LYS A 359 15.81 0.76 16.41
CA LYS A 359 16.35 2.07 16.82
C LYS A 359 16.15 3.13 15.73
N SER A 360 16.37 2.78 14.47
CA SER A 360 16.18 3.68 13.33
C SER A 360 14.70 4.08 13.16
N LEU A 361 13.77 3.12 13.30
CA LEU A 361 12.33 3.38 13.26
C LEU A 361 11.83 4.31 14.36
N MET A 362 12.43 4.23 15.56
CA MET A 362 11.98 4.95 16.75
C MET A 362 12.60 6.33 16.95
N GLN A 363 13.38 6.82 15.99
CA GLN A 363 13.91 8.19 16.06
C GLN A 363 12.80 9.23 15.90
N SER A 364 12.68 10.13 16.88
CA SER A 364 11.71 11.21 16.87
C SER A 364 12.18 12.44 16.09
N SER A 365 11.22 13.19 15.57
CA SER A 365 11.46 14.49 14.92
C SER A 365 12.18 15.47 15.85
N THR A 366 13.14 16.19 15.29
CA THR A 366 13.86 17.27 15.98
C THR A 366 12.96 18.49 16.16
N LEU A 367 13.29 19.38 17.10
CA LEU A 367 12.56 20.64 17.28
C LEU A 367 12.54 21.49 16.01
N SER A 368 13.66 21.53 15.28
CA SER A 368 13.78 22.26 14.00
C SER A 368 12.84 21.68 12.93
N GLN A 369 12.72 20.35 12.85
CA GLN A 369 11.77 19.71 11.92
C GLN A 369 10.33 19.99 12.31
N LYS A 370 9.99 19.94 13.61
CA LYS A 370 8.65 20.30 14.09
C LYS A 370 8.30 21.75 13.75
N ALA A 371 9.23 22.67 13.93
CA ALA A 371 9.07 24.07 13.55
C ALA A 371 8.88 24.24 12.05
N LEU A 372 9.68 23.57 11.21
CA LEU A 372 9.56 23.60 9.75
C LEU A 372 8.21 23.05 9.28
N ASN A 373 7.78 21.92 9.84
CA ASN A 373 6.48 21.30 9.56
C ASN A 373 5.33 22.24 9.93
N TRP A 374 5.42 22.91 11.07
CA TRP A 374 4.44 23.91 11.49
C TRP A 374 4.40 25.11 10.53
N ILE A 375 5.56 25.64 10.12
CA ILE A 375 5.65 26.75 9.14
C ILE A 375 5.02 26.33 7.81
N ARG A 376 5.32 25.12 7.33
CA ARG A 376 4.76 24.57 6.09
C ARG A 376 3.23 24.50 6.17
N LEU A 377 2.69 23.94 7.26
CA LEU A 377 1.25 23.89 7.48
C LEU A 377 0.61 25.29 7.51
N GLN A 378 1.24 26.26 8.18
CA GLN A 378 0.74 27.65 8.18
C GLN A 378 0.74 28.26 6.78
N ARG A 379 1.79 28.03 5.97
CA ARG A 379 1.84 28.50 4.57
C ARG A 379 0.71 27.94 3.74
N GLU A 380 0.44 26.63 3.86
CA GLU A 380 -0.65 25.97 3.14
C GLU A 380 -2.03 26.50 3.57
N MET A 381 -2.24 26.73 4.88
CA MET A 381 -3.47 27.36 5.40
C MET A 381 -3.66 28.81 4.94
N LEU A 382 -2.58 29.49 4.59
CA LEU A 382 -2.60 30.87 4.07
C LEU A 382 -2.65 30.88 2.52
N GLY A 383 -2.56 29.74 1.86
CA GLY A 383 -2.57 29.64 0.39
C GLY A 383 -1.27 30.11 -0.27
N MET A 384 -0.17 30.17 0.48
CA MET A 384 1.15 30.51 -0.06
C MET A 384 1.80 29.23 -0.60
N LYS A 385 2.20 29.23 -1.87
CA LYS A 385 2.95 28.14 -2.49
C LYS A 385 4.43 28.22 -2.16
#